data_AF-A0A920U1H1-F1
#
_entry.id   AF-A0A920U1H1-F1
#
_cell.length_a   1.000
_cell.length_b   1.000
_cell.length_c   1.000
_cell.angle_alpha   90.00
_cell.angle_beta   90.00
_cell.angle_gamma   90.00
#
_symmetry.space_group_name_H-M   'P 1'
#
loop_
_entity.id
_entity.type
_entity.pdbx_description
1 polymer ?
#
loop_
_entity_poly.entity_id
_entity_poly.type
_entity_poly.pdbx_seq_one_letter_code
_entity_poly.pdbx_strand_id
1 'polypeptide(L)'
;MNEVDTANTPKGEQYRVLADVMRRRRSVRQFERGRKVSRDTLLSVAESARWAPTGANSQCWDLIIVDDPVVRDAVIDIFVEQSNRLFVKAKGFFPR
;
A
#
# COMPACT_ATOMS: atom_id res chain seq x y z
N MET A 1 -13.34 -7.91 -14.21
CA MET A 1 -12.05 -7.21 -14.33
C MET A 1 -11.24 -8.02 -15.30
N ASN A 2 -11.05 -7.51 -16.52
CA ASN A 2 -10.37 -8.25 -17.56
C ASN A 2 -8.90 -8.38 -17.18
N GLU A 3 -8.43 -9.62 -17.10
CA GLU A 3 -7.02 -9.96 -16.94
C GLU A 3 -6.31 -9.48 -18.21
N VAL A 4 -5.59 -8.36 -18.12
CA VAL A 4 -4.84 -7.82 -19.25
C VAL A 4 -3.56 -8.62 -19.34
N ASP A 5 -3.46 -9.51 -20.34
CA ASP A 5 -2.23 -10.22 -20.68
C ASP A 5 -1.22 -9.20 -21.23
N THR A 6 -0.44 -8.62 -20.32
CA THR A 6 0.57 -7.62 -20.64
C THR A 6 1.69 -8.20 -21.51
N ALA A 7 1.87 -9.53 -21.59
CA ALA A 7 2.92 -10.14 -22.40
C ALA A 7 2.62 -10.09 -23.91
N ASN A 8 1.34 -10.10 -24.30
CA ASN A 8 0.91 -10.09 -25.71
C ASN A 8 0.28 -8.75 -26.16
N THR A 9 0.20 -7.76 -25.26
CA THR A 9 -0.39 -6.46 -25.55
C THR A 9 0.60 -5.57 -26.33
N PRO A 10 0.19 -4.87 -27.42
CA PRO A 10 1.06 -3.93 -28.12
C PRO A 10 1.64 -2.88 -27.16
N LYS A 11 2.94 -2.56 -27.26
CA LYS A 11 3.65 -1.64 -26.33
C LYS A 11 2.90 -0.34 -26.04
N GLY A 12 2.23 0.24 -27.05
CA GLY A 12 1.45 1.47 -26.90
C GLY A 12 0.24 1.34 -25.96
N GLU A 13 -0.37 0.16 -25.88
CA GLU A 13 -1.52 -0.12 -25.02
C GLU A 13 -1.10 -0.40 -23.57
N GLN A 14 0.07 -1.03 -23.36
CA GLN A 14 0.65 -1.23 -22.02
C GLN A 14 0.85 0.10 -21.27
N TYR A 15 1.41 1.12 -21.94
CA TYR A 15 1.62 2.44 -21.33
C TYR A 15 0.30 3.16 -21.01
N ARG A 16 -0.75 2.95 -21.82
CA ARG A 16 -2.08 3.51 -21.55
C ARG A 16 -2.70 2.89 -20.31
N VAL A 17 -2.62 1.57 -20.16
CA VAL A 17 -3.09 0.84 -18.97
C VAL A 17 -2.33 1.33 -17.73
N LEU A 18 -1.00 1.43 -17.81
CA LEU A 18 -0.19 1.94 -16.69
C LEU A 18 -0.61 3.37 -16.28
N ALA A 19 -0.73 4.27 -17.25
CA ALA A 19 -1.11 5.66 -16.99
C ALA A 19 -2.52 5.78 -16.42
N ASP A 20 -3.45 4.91 -16.82
CA ASP A 20 -4.80 4.85 -16.29
C ASP A 20 -4.82 4.35 -14.83
N VAL A 21 -4.08 3.28 -14.52
CA VAL A 21 -3.92 2.78 -13.14
C VAL A 21 -3.34 3.86 -12.22
N MET A 22 -2.30 4.56 -12.67
CA MET A 22 -1.69 5.65 -11.90
C MET A 22 -2.68 6.78 -11.59
N ARG A 23 -3.55 7.15 -12.55
CA ARG A 23 -4.56 8.20 -12.37
C ARG A 23 -5.75 7.78 -11.51
N ARG A 24 -6.17 6.52 -11.62
CA ARG A 24 -7.32 5.97 -10.87
C ARG A 24 -7.00 5.66 -9.41
N ARG A 25 -5.72 5.50 -9.05
CA ARG A 25 -5.31 5.21 -7.68
C ARG A 25 -5.83 6.26 -6.70
N ARG A 26 -6.52 5.81 -5.65
CA ARG A 26 -6.99 6.64 -4.53
C ARG A 26 -6.41 6.14 -3.22
N SER A 27 -6.31 7.02 -2.23
CA SER A 27 -6.01 6.62 -0.85
C SER A 27 -7.28 6.09 -0.19
N VAL A 28 -7.47 4.78 -0.27
CA VAL A 28 -8.61 4.06 0.36
C VAL A 28 -8.28 3.78 1.83
N ARG A 29 -9.23 4.07 2.72
CA ARG A 29 -9.07 3.88 4.18
C ARG A 29 -10.11 2.94 4.80
N GLN A 30 -11.01 2.40 3.98
CA GLN A 30 -12.03 1.44 4.39
C GLN A 30 -12.00 0.27 3.41
N PHE A 31 -11.78 -0.93 3.93
CA PHE A 31 -11.71 -2.17 3.15
C PHE A 31 -12.86 -3.10 3.53
N GLU A 32 -13.18 -4.01 2.63
CA GLU A 32 -14.16 -5.07 2.88
C GLU A 32 -13.68 -5.98 4.01
N ARG A 33 -14.55 -6.22 5.01
CA ARG A 33 -14.21 -7.04 6.17
C ARG A 33 -14.16 -8.53 5.77
N GLY A 34 -13.18 -9.25 6.31
CA GLY A 34 -13.05 -10.70 6.10
C GLY A 34 -12.45 -11.10 4.75
N ARG A 35 -12.39 -10.20 3.76
CA ARG A 35 -11.72 -10.45 2.48
C ARG A 35 -10.21 -10.45 2.65
N LYS A 36 -9.59 -11.61 2.42
CA LYS A 36 -8.13 -11.78 2.43
C LYS A 36 -7.56 -11.59 1.02
N VAL A 37 -6.35 -11.05 0.96
CA VAL A 37 -5.53 -11.01 -0.25
C VAL A 37 -4.54 -12.17 -0.17
N SER A 38 -4.33 -12.88 -1.28
CA SER A 38 -3.34 -13.97 -1.36
C SER A 38 -1.93 -13.45 -1.11
N ARG A 39 -1.11 -14.28 -0.45
CA ARG A 39 0.28 -13.94 -0.16
C ARG A 39 1.10 -13.67 -1.42
N ASP A 40 0.84 -14.43 -2.49
CA ASP A 40 1.51 -14.23 -3.79
C ASP A 40 1.24 -12.84 -4.39
N THR A 41 0.02 -12.34 -4.22
CA THR A 41 -0.34 -10.98 -4.66
C THR A 41 0.40 -9.92 -3.85
N LEU A 42 0.53 -10.12 -2.53
CA LEU A 42 1.29 -9.21 -1.67
C LEU A 42 2.77 -9.21 -2.03
N LEU A 43 3.35 -10.38 -2.31
CA LEU A 43 4.74 -10.52 -2.75
C LEU A 43 4.98 -9.89 -4.13
N SER A 44 4.05 -10.03 -5.07
CA SER A 44 4.13 -9.38 -6.39
C SER A 44 4.15 -7.85 -6.28
N VAL A 45 3.34 -7.29 -5.36
CA VAL A 45 3.35 -5.86 -5.07
C VAL A 45 4.66 -5.42 -4.42
N ALA A 46 5.17 -6.18 -3.45
CA ALA A 46 6.45 -5.88 -2.79
C ALA A 46 7.63 -5.94 -3.77
N GLU A 47 7.64 -6.93 -4.68
CA GLU A 47 8.63 -7.05 -5.74
C GLU A 47 8.57 -5.85 -6.69
N SER A 48 7.37 -5.42 -7.07
CA SER A 48 7.19 -4.21 -7.89
C SER A 48 7.73 -2.95 -7.19
N ALA A 49 7.53 -2.84 -5.87
CA ALA A 49 8.03 -1.72 -5.07
C ALA A 49 9.57 -1.73 -4.94
N ARG A 50 10.20 -2.91 -4.87
CA ARG A 50 11.65 -3.09 -4.75
C ARG A 50 12.43 -2.48 -5.91
N TRP A 51 11.82 -2.36 -7.09
CA TRP A 51 12.43 -1.77 -8.29
C TRP A 51 12.45 -0.24 -8.31
N ALA A 52 11.92 0.43 -7.28
CA ALA A 52 12.08 1.87 -7.17
C ALA A 52 13.58 2.25 -7.06
N PRO A 53 13.99 3.42 -7.59
CA PRO A 53 15.39 3.84 -7.49
C PRO A 53 15.73 4.35 -6.09
N THR A 54 16.94 4.05 -5.61
CA THR A 54 17.52 4.66 -4.41
C THR A 54 18.91 5.24 -4.69
N GLY A 55 19.37 6.15 -3.83
CA GLY A 55 20.73 6.70 -3.93
C GLY A 55 21.78 5.59 -3.92
N ALA A 56 22.68 5.61 -4.90
CA ALA A 56 23.71 4.58 -5.10
C ALA A 56 23.16 3.13 -5.21
N ASN A 57 21.89 2.95 -5.55
CA ASN A 57 21.21 1.65 -5.56
C ASN A 57 21.33 0.89 -4.22
N SER A 58 21.40 1.62 -3.11
CA SER A 58 21.52 1.05 -1.76
C SER A 58 20.36 0.14 -1.36
N GLN A 59 19.20 0.27 -2.02
CA GLN A 59 17.96 -0.45 -1.70
C GLN A 59 17.65 -0.43 -0.20
N CYS A 60 17.77 0.75 0.42
CA CYS A 60 17.71 0.95 1.87
C CYS A 60 16.29 0.91 2.45
N TRP A 61 15.51 -0.12 2.09
CA TRP A 61 14.15 -0.34 2.57
C TRP A 61 13.97 -1.76 3.10
N ASP A 62 13.24 -1.87 4.20
CA ASP A 62 12.71 -3.13 4.71
C ASP A 62 11.19 -3.15 4.48
N LEU A 63 10.72 -4.14 3.72
CA LEU A 63 9.29 -4.35 3.49
C LEU A 63 8.78 -5.48 4.38
N ILE A 64 7.91 -5.14 5.34
CA ILE A 64 7.29 -6.10 6.25
C ILE A 64 5.83 -6.28 5.86
N ILE A 65 5.47 -7.50 5.47
CA ILE A 65 4.08 -7.88 5.16
C ILE A 65 3.45 -8.47 6.42
N VAL A 66 2.39 -7.85 6.90
CA VAL A 66 1.61 -8.32 8.06
C VAL A 66 0.27 -8.87 7.56
N ASP A 67 0.21 -10.19 7.35
CA ASP A 67 -0.99 -10.92 6.89
C ASP A 67 -1.64 -11.80 7.97
N ASP A 68 -0.96 -12.01 9.11
CA ASP A 68 -1.54 -12.62 10.30
C ASP A 68 -2.53 -11.65 11.00
N PRO A 69 -3.79 -12.06 11.25
CA PRO A 69 -4.79 -11.18 11.84
C PRO A 69 -4.44 -10.74 13.27
N VAL A 70 -3.83 -11.61 14.08
CA VAL A 70 -3.45 -11.29 15.47
C VAL A 70 -2.34 -10.25 15.47
N VAL A 71 -1.32 -10.42 14.63
CA VAL A 71 -0.23 -9.45 14.50
C VAL A 71 -0.74 -8.12 13.93
N ARG A 72 -1.60 -8.18 12.91
CA ARG A 72 -2.22 -7.00 12.31
C ARG A 72 -3.00 -6.19 13.36
N ASP A 73 -3.81 -6.85 14.17
CA ASP A 73 -4.65 -6.17 15.16
C ASP A 73 -3.78 -5.51 16.24
N ALA A 74 -2.72 -6.18 16.70
CA ALA A 74 -1.75 -5.58 17.62
C ALA A 74 -1.06 -4.32 17.04
N VAL A 75 -0.69 -4.34 15.75
CA VAL A 75 -0.12 -3.16 15.07
C VAL A 75 -1.13 -2.02 14.96
N ILE A 76 -2.40 -2.35 14.67
CA ILE A 76 -3.49 -1.36 14.60
C ILE A 76 -3.71 -0.71 15.98
N ASP A 77 -3.71 -1.49 17.06
CA ASP A 77 -3.92 -0.99 18.41
C ASP A 77 -2.85 0.04 18.80
N ILE A 78 -1.58 -0.25 18.50
CA ILE A 78 -0.47 0.69 18.71
C ILE A 78 -0.70 1.99 17.92
N PHE A 79 -1.11 1.87 16.65
CA PHE A 79 -1.38 3.04 15.81
C PHE A 79 -2.53 3.90 16.36
N VAL A 80 -3.61 3.26 16.82
CA VAL A 80 -4.77 3.94 17.42
C VAL A 80 -4.36 4.65 18.71
N GLU A 81 -3.57 4.00 19.58
CA GLU A 81 -3.06 4.60 20.80
C GLU A 81 -2.22 5.86 20.50
N GLN A 82 -1.28 5.77 19.54
CA GLN A 82 -0.47 6.94 19.15
C GLN A 82 -1.32 8.06 18.55
N SER A 83 -2.32 7.73 17.73
CA SER A 83 -3.25 8.71 17.15
C SER A 83 -4.03 9.45 18.24
N ASN A 84 -4.56 8.72 19.22
CA ASN A 84 -5.26 9.30 20.37
C ASN A 84 -4.34 10.21 21.20
N ARG A 85 -3.10 9.78 21.45
CA ARG A 85 -2.09 10.58 22.16
C ARG A 85 -1.79 11.89 21.44
N LEU A 86 -1.62 11.85 20.12
CA LEU A 86 -1.40 13.04 19.30
C LEU A 86 -2.62 13.96 19.33
N PHE A 87 -3.82 13.41 19.20
CA PHE A 87 -5.05 14.19 19.28
C PHE A 87 -5.18 14.92 20.63
N VAL A 88 -4.94 14.22 21.75
CA VAL A 88 -4.97 14.82 23.09
C VAL A 88 -3.95 15.95 23.23
N LYS A 89 -2.72 15.77 22.74
CA LYS A 89 -1.67 16.81 22.79
C LYS A 89 -1.92 17.98 21.83
N ALA A 90 -2.53 17.71 20.68
CA ALA A 90 -2.81 18.69 19.63
C ALA A 90 -4.11 19.48 19.85
N LYS A 91 -4.93 19.13 20.84
CA LYS A 91 -6.18 19.84 21.20
C LYS A 91 -6.01 21.34 21.51
N GLY A 92 -4.78 21.83 21.68
CA GLY A 92 -4.48 23.27 21.82
C GLY A 92 -3.77 23.91 20.62
N PHE A 93 -3.40 23.15 19.59
CA PHE A 93 -2.59 23.64 18.46
C PHE A 93 -3.42 24.09 17.25
N PHE A 94 -4.61 23.51 17.06
CA PHE A 94 -5.55 23.93 16.01
C PHE A 94 -6.72 24.68 16.65
N PRO A 95 -6.80 26.02 16.52
CA PRO A 95 -7.99 26.74 16.91
C PRO A 95 -9.15 26.26 16.02
N ARG A 96 -10.30 25.99 16.64
CA ARG A 96 -11.55 25.74 15.91
C ARG A 96 -11.96 26.95 15.09
#